data_AF-A0A844M3V7-F1
#
_entry.id   AF-A0A844M3V7-F1
#
_cell.length_a   1.000
_cell.length_b   1.000
_cell.length_c   1.000
_cell.angle_alpha   90.00
_cell.angle_beta   90.00
_cell.angle_gamma   90.00
#
_symmetry.space_group_name_H-M   'P 1'
#
loop_
_entity.id
_entity.type
_entity.pdbx_description
1 polymer ?
#
loop_
_entity_poly.entity_id
_entity_poly.type
_entity_poly.pdbx_seq_one_letter_code
_entity_poly.pdbx_strand_id
1 'polypeptide(L)' 'MLAANARTPNSVLAQTAGIAPSTCLMRVRRLQETGVIRGFHAELSPEALGLPIQA' A
#
# COMPACT_ATOMS: atom_id res chain seq x y z
N MET A 1 2.14 -7.90 -0.61
CA MET A 1 1.71 -7.23 0.64
C MET A 1 1.57 -5.74 0.37
N LEU A 2 0.48 -5.09 0.80
CA LEU A 2 0.21 -3.65 0.57
C LEU A 2 1.37 -2.74 1.03
N ALA A 3 2.06 -3.14 2.10
CA ALA A 3 3.22 -2.45 2.64
C ALA A 3 4.42 -2.39 1.67
N ALA A 4 4.53 -3.33 0.73
CA ALA A 4 5.64 -3.39 -0.23
C ALA A 4 5.35 -2.65 -1.54
N ASN A 5 4.07 -2.49 -1.91
CA ASN A 5 3.68 -1.75 -3.11
C ASN A 5 2.24 -1.24 -3.00
N ALA A 6 2.14 0.00 -2.54
CA ALA A 6 0.90 0.75 -2.42
C ALA A 6 0.12 0.93 -3.74
N ARG A 7 0.78 0.82 -4.89
CA ARG A 7 0.16 0.97 -6.22
C ARG A 7 -0.40 -0.34 -6.78
N THR A 8 -0.29 -1.44 -6.02
CA THR A 8 -0.79 -2.74 -6.48
C THR A 8 -2.31 -2.66 -6.67
N PRO A 9 -2.83 -2.94 -7.87
CA PRO A 9 -4.26 -2.90 -8.12
C PRO A 9 -4.97 -3.94 -7.25
N ASN A 10 -6.19 -3.59 -6.81
CA ASN A 10 -7.00 -4.43 -5.91
C ASN A 10 -7.23 -5.85 -6.46
N SER A 11 -7.28 -6.02 -7.78
CA SER A 11 -7.37 -7.34 -8.43
C SER A 11 -6.17 -8.24 -8.16
N VAL A 12 -4.95 -7.68 -8.22
CA VAL A 12 -3.71 -8.42 -7.95
C VAL A 12 -3.58 -8.72 -6.45
N LEU A 13 -3.99 -7.78 -5.59
CA LEU A 13 -4.07 -8.02 -4.15
C LEU A 13 -5.05 -9.13 -3.78
N ALA A 14 -6.22 -9.12 -4.41
CA ALA A 14 -7.25 -10.13 -4.22
C ALA A 14 -6.75 -11.51 -4.67
N GLN A 15 -6.10 -11.59 -5.83
CA GLN A 15 -5.51 -12.83 -6.35
C GLN A 15 -4.40 -13.35 -5.43
N THR A 16 -3.49 -12.48 -4.98
CA THR A 16 -2.40 -12.84 -4.05
C THR A 16 -2.94 -13.29 -2.69
N ALA A 17 -4.03 -12.68 -2.22
CA ALA A 17 -4.68 -13.03 -0.95
C ALA A 17 -5.69 -14.20 -1.08
N GLY A 18 -5.92 -14.73 -2.29
CA GLY A 18 -6.87 -15.81 -2.55
C GLY A 18 -8.33 -15.46 -2.27
N ILE A 19 -8.71 -14.19 -2.38
CA ILE A 19 -10.07 -13.70 -2.10
C ILE A 19 -10.69 -13.02 -3.31
N ALA A 20 -12.02 -12.88 -3.32
CA ALA A 20 -12.72 -12.11 -4.34
C ALA A 20 -12.28 -10.62 -4.31
N PRO A 21 -12.19 -9.95 -5.47
CA PRO A 21 -11.82 -8.52 -5.55
C PRO A 21 -12.73 -7.60 -4.73
N SER A 22 -14.04 -7.87 -4.70
CA SER A 22 -15.00 -7.11 -3.90
C SER A 22 -14.72 -7.21 -2.39
N THR A 23 -14.39 -8.40 -1.91
CA THR A 23 -14.01 -8.64 -0.51
C THR A 23 -12.68 -7.97 -0.16
N CYS A 24 -11.71 -8.00 -1.08
CA CYS A 24 -10.43 -7.31 -0.88
C CYS A 24 -10.64 -5.80 -0.73
N LEU A 25 -11.49 -5.20 -1.57
CA LEU A 25 -11.80 -3.77 -1.54
C LEU A 25 -12.44 -3.37 -0.21
N MET A 26 -13.42 -4.14 0.27
CA MET A 26 -14.09 -3.89 1.55
C MET A 26 -13.10 -3.95 2.71
N ARG A 27 -12.21 -4.94 2.73
CA ARG A 27 -11.19 -5.09 3.78
C ARG A 27 -10.19 -3.93 3.75
N VAL A 28 -9.73 -3.52 2.57
CA VAL A 28 -8.83 -2.37 2.43
C VAL A 28 -9.50 -1.08 2.91
N ARG A 29 -10.77 -0.83 2.53
CA ARG A 29 -11.53 0.32 3.03
C ARG A 29 -11.67 0.30 4.54
N ARG A 30 -12.07 -0.83 5.12
CA ARG A 30 -12.18 -0.97 6.58
C ARG A 30 -10.85 -0.70 7.27
N LEU A 31 -9.74 -1.19 6.72
CA LEU A 31 -8.41 -0.93 7.28
C LEU A 31 -8.02 0.56 7.19
N GLN A 32 -8.47 1.29 6.17
CA GLN A 32 -8.30 2.75 6.09
C GLN A 32 -9.18 3.47 7.11
N GLU A 33 -10.45 3.10 7.22
CA GLU A 33 -11.42 3.68 8.16
C GLU A 33 -10.99 3.47 9.62
N THR A 34 -10.44 2.31 9.96
CA THR A 34 -9.92 2.03 11.30
C THR A 34 -8.54 2.63 11.56
N GLY A 35 -7.97 3.37 10.60
CA GLY A 35 -6.65 4.00 10.72
C GLY A 35 -5.48 3.01 10.73
N VAL A 36 -5.71 1.74 10.41
CA VAL A 36 -4.65 0.72 10.30
C VAL A 36 -3.81 1.00 9.04
N ILE A 37 -4.46 1.37 7.95
CA ILE A 37 -3.80 1.98 6.78
C ILE A 37 -3.85 3.49 6.96
N ARG A 38 -2.74 4.07 7.44
CA ARG A 38 -2.60 5.51 7.68
C ARG A 38 -2.38 6.33 6.40
N GLY A 39 -1.93 5.69 5.33
CA GLY A 39 -1.66 6.33 4.06
C GLY A 39 -0.76 5.47 3.17
N PHE A 40 -0.73 5.81 1.89
CA PHE A 40 0.15 5.19 0.92
C PHE A 40 1.39 6.06 0.78
N HIS A 41 2.54 5.56 1.21
CA HIS A 41 3.80 6.27 1.08
C HIS A 41 4.58 5.73 -0.12
N ALA A 42 5.16 6.64 -0.90
CA ALA A 42 6.17 6.27 -1.88
C ALA A 42 7.51 6.20 -1.16
N GLU A 43 8.20 5.07 -1.28
CA GLU A 43 9.58 4.94 -0.86
C GLU A 43 10.45 5.59 -1.94
N LEU A 44 11.07 6.72 -1.60
CA LEU A 44 11.94 7.48 -2.50
C LEU A 44 13.38 7.31 -2.03
N SER A 45 14.28 6.94 -2.93
CA SER A 45 15.71 6.86 -2.64
C SER A 45 16.27 8.28 -2.42
N PRO A 46 16.85 8.58 -1.25
CA PRO A 46 17.43 9.89 -0.96
C PRO A 46 18.53 10.30 -1.95
N GLU A 47 19.32 9.32 -2.40
CA GLU A 47 20.38 9.49 -3.40
C GLU A 47 19.85 9.99 -4.75
N ALA A 48 18.67 9.51 -5.17
CA ALA A 48 18.02 9.92 -6.42
C ALA A 48 17.39 11.33 -6.31
N LEU A 49 17.14 11.81 -5.10
CA LEU A 49 16.60 13.15 -4.83
C LEU A 49 17.69 14.23 -4.69
N GLY A 50 18.98 13.86 -4.74
CA GLY A 50 20.09 14.80 -4.58
C GLY A 50 20.13 15.49 -3.20
N LEU A 51 19.40 14.95 -2.23
CA LEU A 51 19.36 15.45 -0.86
C LEU A 51 20.34 14.62 -0.03
N PRO A 52 21.51 15.16 0.34
CA PRO A 52 22.24 14.58 1.45
C PRO A 52 21.41 14.81 2.71
N ILE A 53 21.43 13.85 3.62
CA ILE A 53 20.83 13.86 4.96
C ILE A 53 19.40 13.27 5.01
N GLN A 54 19.32 12.08 5.59
CA GLN A 54 18.28 11.81 6.58
C GLN A 54 18.99 11.65 7.94
N ALA A 55 18.61 12.50 8.89
CA ALA A 55 18.91 12.36 10.31
C ALA A 55 17.83 11.50 10.98
#